data_AF-A0A9P5G653-F1
#
_entry.id   AF-A0A9P5G653-F1
#
_cell.length_a   1.000
_cell.length_b   1.000
_cell.length_c   1.000
_cell.angle_alpha   90.00
_cell.angle_beta   90.00
_cell.angle_gamma   90.00
#
_symmetry.space_group_name_H-M   'P 1'
#
loop_
_entity.id
_entity.type
_entity.pdbx_description
1 polymer ?
#
loop_
_entity_poly.entity_id
_entity_poly.type
_entity_poly.pdbx_seq_one_letter_code
_entity_poly.pdbx_strand_id
1 'polypeptide(L)'
;MASAAIQRLRYADIESITSPAEYYAELKKVVLEGKKSGFVKAFGEIGLDYDRLHYAAAEVQRDVFKSQLDIAVEVDLPLFLHSRAADEDFGNILFPYLDSGRLSRGGVVHSFTGTVEEMKILVDKGLYIGINGCSLKTDENLEVVKHVPLDKLMLETDGPWCEIRPSHASFKHHLAVKNKDENGQPVKKPAQLLPFPTVKKEKFAEGTMVTGRCEPCAISLVAQVVASIKGITEREVSEAAWKNTMDLFHLE
;
A
#
# COMPACT_ATOMS: atom_id res chain seq x y z
N MET A 1 10.20 -2.57 6.26
CA MET A 1 9.24 -2.66 7.37
C MET A 1 8.53 -4.00 7.30
N ALA A 2 8.32 -4.67 8.43
CA ALA A 2 7.38 -5.80 8.50
C ALA A 2 6.09 -5.35 9.21
N SER A 3 4.96 -5.85 8.72
CA SER A 3 3.68 -5.82 9.40
C SER A 3 3.29 -7.25 9.77
N ALA A 4 2.47 -7.43 10.79
CA ALA A 4 1.95 -8.73 11.18
C ALA A 4 0.43 -8.64 11.39
N ALA A 5 -0.30 -9.51 10.71
CA ALA A 5 -1.74 -9.73 10.83
C ALA A 5 -2.13 -10.99 10.06
N ILE A 6 -3.41 -11.37 10.15
CA ILE A 6 -4.01 -12.30 9.20
C ILE A 6 -4.26 -11.53 7.92
N GLN A 7 -3.58 -11.97 6.85
CA GLN A 7 -3.81 -11.42 5.52
C GLN A 7 -5.24 -11.71 5.07
N ARG A 8 -5.87 -10.71 4.46
CA ARG A 8 -7.27 -10.76 3.96
C ARG A 8 -7.63 -11.97 3.11
N LEU A 9 -6.69 -12.50 2.33
CA LEU A 9 -6.89 -13.67 1.48
C LEU A 9 -6.92 -15.00 2.25
N ARG A 10 -6.60 -14.97 3.54
CA ARG A 10 -6.55 -16.12 4.45
C ARG A 10 -7.64 -16.07 5.52
N TYR A 11 -8.67 -15.25 5.33
CA TYR A 11 -9.78 -15.17 6.27
C TYR A 11 -10.59 -16.48 6.33
N ALA A 12 -10.74 -17.19 5.21
CA ALA A 12 -11.36 -18.51 5.21
C ALA A 12 -10.54 -19.57 5.97
N ASP A 13 -9.22 -19.38 6.10
CA ASP A 13 -8.40 -20.29 6.92
C ASP A 13 -8.84 -20.22 8.40
N ILE A 14 -9.36 -19.08 8.86
CA ILE A 14 -9.88 -18.90 10.23
C ILE A 14 -11.13 -19.77 10.46
N GLU A 15 -12.02 -19.88 9.48
CA GLU A 15 -13.20 -20.74 9.59
C GLU A 15 -12.82 -22.23 9.70
N SER A 16 -11.65 -22.60 9.18
CA SER A 16 -11.11 -23.96 9.27
C SER A 16 -10.37 -24.26 10.59
N ILE A 17 -10.11 -23.23 11.40
CA ILE A 17 -9.37 -23.36 12.65
C ILE A 17 -10.32 -23.80 13.77
N THR A 18 -9.93 -24.88 14.45
CA THR A 18 -10.73 -25.50 15.53
C THR A 18 -10.94 -24.58 16.74
N SER A 19 -10.06 -23.59 16.96
CA SER A 19 -10.18 -22.60 18.04
C SER A 19 -9.74 -21.20 17.56
N PRO A 20 -10.65 -20.39 16.99
CA PRO A 20 -10.33 -19.03 16.54
C PRO A 20 -9.76 -18.13 17.65
N ALA A 21 -10.21 -18.33 18.90
CA ALA A 21 -9.71 -17.60 20.06
C ALA A 21 -8.23 -17.87 20.33
N GLU A 22 -7.80 -19.14 20.24
CA GLU A 22 -6.38 -19.50 20.36
C GLU A 22 -5.54 -18.90 19.23
N TYR A 23 -6.08 -18.88 18.00
CA TYR A 23 -5.40 -18.27 16.87
C TYR A 23 -5.18 -16.77 17.08
N TYR A 24 -6.21 -16.03 17.50
CA TYR A 24 -6.08 -14.60 17.78
C TYR A 24 -5.13 -14.32 18.95
N ALA A 25 -5.13 -15.17 19.98
CA ALA A 25 -4.18 -15.08 21.07
C ALA A 25 -2.73 -15.27 20.61
N GLU A 26 -2.46 -16.26 19.75
CA GLU A 26 -1.12 -16.49 19.20
C GLU A 26 -0.71 -15.37 18.23
N LEU A 27 -1.61 -14.89 17.38
CA LEU A 27 -1.35 -13.74 16.51
C LEU A 27 -0.92 -12.52 17.34
N LYS A 28 -1.68 -12.20 18.38
CA LYS A 28 -1.38 -11.08 19.27
C LYS A 28 -0.01 -11.26 19.93
N LYS A 29 0.31 -12.47 20.39
CA LYS A 29 1.62 -12.80 20.97
C LYS A 29 2.75 -12.55 19.97
N VAL A 30 2.63 -13.06 18.73
CA VAL A 30 3.62 -12.85 17.66
C VAL A 30 3.81 -11.36 17.36
N VAL A 31 2.72 -10.59 17.30
CA VAL A 31 2.77 -9.14 17.07
C VAL A 31 3.49 -8.43 18.21
N LEU A 32 3.20 -8.76 19.47
CA LEU A 32 3.84 -8.14 20.63
C LEU A 32 5.33 -8.49 20.73
N GLU A 33 5.72 -9.73 20.44
CA GLU A 33 7.12 -10.15 20.37
C GLU A 33 7.87 -9.47 19.22
N GLY A 34 7.24 -9.37 18.05
CA GLY A 34 7.74 -8.65 16.88
C GLY A 34 7.88 -7.14 17.12
N LYS A 35 6.93 -6.54 17.84
CA LYS A 35 6.97 -5.13 18.27
C LYS A 35 8.14 -4.91 19.23
N LYS A 36 8.28 -5.78 20.24
CA LYS A 36 9.35 -5.70 21.25
C LYS A 36 10.75 -5.84 20.63
N SER A 37 10.89 -6.67 19.59
CA SER A 37 12.16 -6.83 18.86
C SER A 37 12.44 -5.71 17.86
N GLY A 38 11.49 -4.80 17.63
CA GLY A 38 11.63 -3.65 16.73
C GLY A 38 11.39 -3.97 15.25
N PHE A 39 11.08 -5.22 14.89
CA PHE A 39 10.86 -5.63 13.50
C PHE A 39 9.44 -5.32 13.01
N VAL A 40 8.43 -5.48 13.88
CA VAL A 40 7.02 -5.19 13.56
C VAL A 40 6.72 -3.74 13.91
N LYS A 41 6.41 -2.94 12.87
CA LYS A 41 6.14 -1.49 12.99
C LYS A 41 4.71 -1.10 12.66
N ALA A 42 3.91 -2.05 12.17
CA ALA A 42 2.51 -1.87 11.85
C ALA A 42 1.72 -3.16 12.10
N PHE A 43 0.44 -3.02 12.42
CA PHE A 43 -0.50 -4.14 12.45
C PHE A 43 -1.26 -4.18 11.12
N GLY A 44 -1.12 -5.29 10.39
CA GLY A 44 -1.62 -5.43 9.03
C GLY A 44 -0.88 -6.49 8.23
N GLU A 45 -1.32 -6.82 7.02
CA GLU A 45 -2.40 -6.19 6.26
C GLU A 45 -3.80 -6.67 6.68
N ILE A 46 -4.69 -5.75 7.07
CA ILE A 46 -6.09 -6.05 7.43
C ILE A 46 -7.07 -5.17 6.65
N GLY A 47 -8.30 -5.66 6.42
CA GLY A 47 -9.34 -4.89 5.75
C GLY A 47 -10.25 -5.75 4.87
N LEU A 48 -10.78 -5.19 3.79
CA LEU A 48 -11.79 -5.83 2.94
C LEU A 48 -11.39 -5.83 1.46
N ASP A 49 -11.58 -6.96 0.76
CA ASP A 49 -11.30 -7.14 -0.66
C ASP A 49 -12.48 -7.87 -1.34
N TYR A 50 -13.46 -7.11 -1.84
CA TYR A 50 -14.68 -7.63 -2.46
C TYR A 50 -14.48 -8.07 -3.91
N ASP A 51 -13.31 -7.82 -4.50
CA ASP A 51 -12.89 -8.47 -5.75
C ASP A 51 -12.36 -9.90 -5.53
N ARG A 52 -12.33 -10.37 -4.27
CA ARG A 52 -11.71 -11.64 -3.85
C ARG A 52 -12.66 -12.51 -3.02
N LEU A 53 -13.97 -12.40 -3.26
CA LEU A 53 -15.00 -13.19 -2.57
C LEU A 53 -14.89 -14.72 -2.76
N HIS A 54 -14.15 -15.17 -3.76
CA HIS A 54 -13.85 -16.59 -3.96
C HIS A 54 -12.83 -17.15 -2.95
N TYR A 55 -12.08 -16.29 -2.24
CA TYR A 55 -11.21 -16.70 -1.14
C TYR A 55 -11.91 -16.64 0.21
N ALA A 56 -12.74 -15.62 0.46
CA ALA A 56 -13.52 -15.49 1.68
C ALA A 56 -14.79 -14.66 1.40
N ALA A 57 -15.94 -15.14 1.87
CA ALA A 57 -17.21 -14.43 1.71
C ALA A 57 -17.20 -13.07 2.45
N ALA A 58 -17.97 -12.09 1.97
CA ALA A 58 -17.94 -10.73 2.50
C ALA A 58 -18.23 -10.66 4.01
N GLU A 59 -19.15 -11.50 4.50
CA GLU A 59 -19.48 -11.60 5.92
C GLU A 59 -18.28 -12.04 6.77
N VAL A 60 -17.59 -13.09 6.34
CA VAL A 60 -16.35 -13.58 6.96
C VAL A 60 -15.29 -12.49 6.97
N GLN A 61 -15.15 -11.74 5.88
CA GLN A 61 -14.17 -10.65 5.84
C GLN A 61 -14.48 -9.55 6.86
N ARG A 62 -15.75 -9.16 7.00
CA ARG A 62 -16.17 -8.15 7.98
C ARG A 62 -15.94 -8.60 9.42
N ASP A 63 -16.31 -9.83 9.75
CA ASP A 63 -16.18 -10.36 11.11
C ASP A 63 -14.70 -10.49 11.52
N VAL A 64 -13.85 -10.96 10.60
CA VAL A 64 -12.41 -11.06 10.83
C VAL A 64 -11.77 -9.67 10.88
N PHE A 65 -12.16 -8.74 10.01
CA PHE A 65 -11.65 -7.37 10.05
C PHE A 65 -11.96 -6.72 11.39
N LYS A 66 -13.21 -6.83 11.88
CA LYS A 66 -13.61 -6.33 13.20
C LYS A 66 -12.80 -6.97 14.34
N SER A 67 -12.66 -8.30 14.32
CA SER A 67 -11.88 -9.03 15.33
C SER A 67 -10.41 -8.59 15.35
N GLN A 68 -9.83 -8.34 14.18
CA GLN A 68 -8.46 -7.83 14.08
C GLN A 68 -8.35 -6.37 14.53
N LEU A 69 -9.36 -5.52 14.32
CA LEU A 69 -9.37 -4.17 14.89
C LEU A 69 -9.44 -4.19 16.42
N ASP A 70 -10.14 -5.15 17.03
CA ASP A 70 -10.13 -5.32 18.48
C ASP A 70 -8.72 -5.66 18.99
N ILE A 71 -7.98 -6.53 18.29
CA ILE A 71 -6.55 -6.80 18.59
C ILE A 71 -5.69 -5.55 18.35
N ALA A 72 -5.96 -4.79 17.29
CA ALA A 72 -5.22 -3.59 16.93
C ALA A 72 -5.23 -2.54 18.05
N VAL A 73 -6.38 -2.37 18.71
CA VAL A 73 -6.53 -1.51 19.90
C VAL A 73 -5.58 -1.95 21.02
N GLU A 74 -5.41 -3.25 21.22
CA GLU A 74 -4.58 -3.78 22.30
C GLU A 74 -3.08 -3.74 21.99
N VAL A 75 -2.68 -3.95 20.73
CA VAL A 75 -1.25 -3.95 20.35
C VAL A 75 -0.69 -2.55 20.14
N ASP A 76 -1.54 -1.54 20.01
CA ASP A 76 -1.18 -0.12 19.85
C ASP A 76 -0.07 0.08 18.81
N LEU A 77 -0.35 -0.31 17.58
CA LEU A 77 0.50 -0.11 16.41
C LEU A 77 -0.27 0.65 15.32
N PRO A 78 0.41 1.44 14.47
CA PRO A 78 -0.18 2.00 13.27
C PRO A 78 -0.77 0.89 12.38
N LEU A 79 -1.86 1.20 11.68
CA LEU A 79 -2.53 0.22 10.82
C LEU A 79 -2.01 0.26 9.39
N PHE A 80 -1.87 -0.93 8.81
CA PHE A 80 -1.64 -1.12 7.38
C PHE A 80 -2.91 -1.74 6.76
N LEU A 81 -3.72 -0.89 6.14
CA LEU A 81 -5.12 -1.14 5.82
C LEU A 81 -5.35 -1.41 4.34
N HIS A 82 -6.19 -2.39 4.03
CA HIS A 82 -6.61 -2.73 2.68
C HIS A 82 -8.09 -2.43 2.45
N SER A 83 -8.41 -1.76 1.34
CA SER A 83 -9.78 -1.59 0.87
C SER A 83 -9.81 -1.79 -0.64
N ARG A 84 -10.70 -2.69 -1.11
CA ARG A 84 -11.00 -2.84 -2.53
C ARG A 84 -12.47 -3.19 -2.74
N ALA A 85 -13.16 -2.33 -3.50
CA ALA A 85 -14.58 -2.47 -3.83
C ALA A 85 -15.48 -2.66 -2.60
N ALA A 86 -15.07 -2.10 -1.45
CA ALA A 86 -15.64 -2.36 -0.14
C ALA A 86 -15.63 -1.11 0.76
N ASP A 87 -15.58 0.09 0.17
CA ASP A 87 -15.38 1.37 0.85
C ASP A 87 -16.43 1.67 1.92
N GLU A 88 -17.70 1.39 1.64
CA GLU A 88 -18.81 1.61 2.59
C GLU A 88 -18.66 0.73 3.84
N ASP A 89 -18.52 -0.60 3.67
CA ASP A 89 -18.36 -1.53 4.79
C ASP A 89 -17.02 -1.32 5.52
N PHE A 90 -15.97 -0.96 4.79
CA PHE A 90 -14.67 -0.62 5.37
C PHE A 90 -14.78 0.57 6.32
N GLY A 91 -15.43 1.66 5.88
CA GLY A 91 -15.66 2.85 6.69
C GLY A 91 -16.59 2.59 7.87
N ASN A 92 -17.70 1.88 7.65
CA ASN A 92 -18.67 1.51 8.69
C ASN A 92 -18.03 0.72 9.85
N ILE A 93 -17.02 -0.10 9.54
CA ILE A 93 -16.31 -0.90 10.53
C ILE A 93 -15.17 -0.09 11.18
N LEU A 94 -14.34 0.61 10.40
CA LEU A 94 -13.13 1.25 10.90
C LEU A 94 -13.39 2.57 11.63
N PHE A 95 -14.24 3.45 11.09
CA PHE A 95 -14.38 4.82 11.58
C PHE A 95 -14.87 4.91 13.03
N PRO A 96 -15.77 4.04 13.53
CA PRO A 96 -16.14 4.04 14.96
C PRO A 96 -14.94 3.82 15.90
N TYR A 97 -13.92 3.07 15.47
CA TYR A 97 -12.70 2.87 16.27
C TYR A 97 -11.78 4.10 16.25
N LEU A 98 -11.68 4.78 15.09
CA LEU A 98 -10.93 6.03 14.95
C LEU A 98 -11.59 7.17 15.74
N ASP A 99 -12.90 7.34 15.58
CA ASP A 99 -13.68 8.42 16.20
C ASP A 99 -13.73 8.29 17.73
N SER A 100 -13.68 7.07 18.25
CA SER A 100 -13.58 6.82 19.70
C SER A 100 -12.17 6.99 20.27
N GLY A 101 -11.16 7.26 19.43
CA GLY A 101 -9.76 7.40 19.84
C GLY A 101 -9.07 6.09 20.22
N ARG A 102 -9.73 4.93 20.04
CA ARG A 102 -9.17 3.61 20.37
C ARG A 102 -8.02 3.20 19.46
N LEU A 103 -7.92 3.81 18.28
CA LEU A 103 -6.85 3.60 17.30
C LEU A 103 -6.06 4.90 17.07
N SER A 104 -5.51 5.46 18.15
CA SER A 104 -4.85 6.77 18.14
C SER A 104 -3.59 6.85 17.27
N ARG A 105 -2.98 5.71 16.91
CA ARG A 105 -1.81 5.64 16.02
C ARG A 105 -2.13 5.90 14.55
N GLY A 106 -3.41 5.93 14.18
CA GLY A 106 -3.84 6.07 12.79
C GLY A 106 -3.38 4.90 11.92
N GLY A 107 -3.20 5.16 10.63
CA GLY A 107 -2.78 4.15 9.67
C GLY A 107 -2.70 4.67 8.25
N VAL A 108 -2.33 3.78 7.34
CA VAL A 108 -2.29 4.01 5.90
C VAL A 108 -3.25 3.06 5.21
N VAL A 109 -4.07 3.59 4.29
CA VAL A 109 -4.80 2.78 3.32
C VAL A 109 -3.85 2.55 2.15
N HIS A 110 -3.28 1.35 2.09
CA HIS A 110 -2.23 1.01 1.12
C HIS A 110 -2.82 0.66 -0.25
N SER A 111 -2.02 0.80 -1.30
CA SER A 111 -2.36 0.44 -2.67
C SER A 111 -3.69 1.05 -3.12
N PHE A 112 -3.89 2.33 -2.80
CA PHE A 112 -5.19 2.98 -2.97
C PHE A 112 -5.55 3.11 -4.46
N THR A 113 -6.71 2.58 -4.83
CA THR A 113 -7.27 2.67 -6.20
C THR A 113 -8.72 3.13 -6.21
N GLY A 114 -9.20 3.70 -5.09
CA GLY A 114 -10.57 4.18 -4.92
C GLY A 114 -10.83 5.51 -5.62
N THR A 115 -11.91 6.19 -5.22
CA THR A 115 -12.34 7.48 -5.80
C THR A 115 -11.73 8.69 -5.08
N VAL A 116 -11.90 9.89 -5.65
CA VAL A 116 -11.48 11.14 -5.01
C VAL A 116 -12.28 11.37 -3.72
N GLU A 117 -13.57 11.04 -3.74
CA GLU A 117 -14.50 11.16 -2.63
C GLU A 117 -14.10 10.24 -1.48
N GLU A 118 -13.83 8.96 -1.78
CA GLU A 118 -13.34 8.00 -0.78
C GLU A 118 -12.01 8.47 -0.18
N MET A 119 -11.06 8.90 -1.02
CA MET A 119 -9.76 9.40 -0.57
C MET A 119 -9.90 10.58 0.41
N LYS A 120 -10.78 11.54 0.10
CA LYS A 120 -11.04 12.70 0.97
C LYS A 120 -11.59 12.27 2.33
N ILE A 121 -12.56 11.35 2.35
CA ILE A 121 -13.12 10.81 3.59
C ILE A 121 -12.02 10.17 4.45
N LEU A 122 -11.14 9.36 3.83
CA LEU A 122 -10.03 8.71 4.53
C LEU A 122 -9.03 9.72 5.10
N VAL A 123 -8.68 10.75 4.32
CA VAL A 123 -7.81 11.85 4.77
C VAL A 123 -8.43 12.64 5.91
N ASP A 124 -9.73 12.94 5.84
CA ASP A 124 -10.47 13.65 6.90
C ASP A 124 -10.51 12.84 8.20
N LYS A 125 -10.50 11.50 8.10
CA LYS A 125 -10.33 10.57 9.24
C LYS A 125 -8.88 10.45 9.71
N GLY A 126 -7.96 11.23 9.15
CA GLY A 126 -6.57 11.31 9.55
C GLY A 126 -5.65 10.25 8.92
N LEU A 127 -6.17 9.38 8.06
CA LEU A 127 -5.42 8.28 7.45
C LEU A 127 -4.51 8.78 6.32
N TYR A 128 -3.40 8.06 6.12
CA TYR A 128 -2.50 8.25 4.98
C TYR A 128 -2.96 7.44 3.78
N ILE A 129 -2.54 7.85 2.58
CA ILE A 129 -2.89 7.22 1.31
C ILE A 129 -1.62 6.66 0.66
N GLY A 130 -1.54 5.34 0.53
CA GLY A 130 -0.45 4.64 -0.13
C GLY A 130 -0.63 4.59 -1.65
N ILE A 131 0.37 5.10 -2.38
CA ILE A 131 0.38 5.17 -3.85
C ILE A 131 1.47 4.25 -4.40
N ASN A 132 1.09 3.40 -5.35
CA ASN A 132 2.00 2.55 -6.12
C ASN A 132 1.61 2.51 -7.61
N GLY A 133 2.23 1.63 -8.40
CA GLY A 133 1.91 1.53 -9.83
C GLY A 133 0.49 1.03 -10.17
N CYS A 134 -0.22 0.40 -9.23
CA CYS A 134 -1.64 0.07 -9.37
C CYS A 134 -2.53 1.31 -9.19
N SER A 135 -2.14 2.23 -8.29
CA SER A 135 -2.74 3.58 -8.11
C SER A 135 -2.49 4.54 -9.27
N LEU A 136 -1.88 4.07 -10.36
CA LEU A 136 -1.38 4.90 -11.46
C LEU A 136 -1.77 4.32 -12.84
N LYS A 137 -2.79 3.45 -12.89
CA LYS A 137 -3.17 2.70 -14.09
C LYS A 137 -4.06 3.51 -15.03
N THR A 138 -5.10 4.14 -14.50
CA THR A 138 -6.13 4.85 -15.30
C THR A 138 -6.08 6.35 -15.07
N ASP A 139 -6.70 7.14 -15.95
CA ASP A 139 -6.77 8.60 -15.79
C ASP A 139 -7.56 8.99 -14.52
N GLU A 140 -8.56 8.21 -14.12
CA GLU A 140 -9.29 8.40 -12.85
C GLU A 140 -8.35 8.22 -11.65
N ASN A 141 -7.46 7.23 -11.69
CA ASN A 141 -6.44 7.06 -10.63
C ASN A 141 -5.47 8.26 -10.59
N LEU A 142 -5.08 8.80 -11.75
CA LEU A 142 -4.20 9.98 -11.78
C LEU A 142 -4.89 11.22 -11.20
N GLU A 143 -6.20 11.38 -11.45
CA GLU A 143 -6.98 12.46 -10.85
C GLU A 143 -7.02 12.34 -9.32
N VAL A 144 -7.20 11.13 -8.76
CA VAL A 144 -7.07 10.90 -7.31
C VAL A 144 -5.71 11.35 -6.80
N VAL A 145 -4.62 10.90 -7.43
CA VAL A 145 -3.25 11.26 -7.03
C VAL A 145 -3.02 12.76 -7.04
N LYS A 146 -3.66 13.50 -7.96
CA LYS A 146 -3.61 14.96 -7.98
C LYS A 146 -4.19 15.58 -6.70
N HIS A 147 -5.27 15.02 -6.15
CA HIS A 147 -5.94 15.53 -4.94
C HIS A 147 -5.35 15.05 -3.61
N VAL A 148 -4.56 13.96 -3.58
CA VAL A 148 -3.92 13.50 -2.32
C VAL A 148 -3.01 14.58 -1.73
N PRO A 149 -3.23 15.06 -0.49
CA PRO A 149 -2.35 16.04 0.14
C PRO A 149 -0.94 15.49 0.37
N LEU A 150 0.09 16.33 0.24
CA LEU A 150 1.49 15.89 0.40
C LEU A 150 1.79 15.36 1.81
N ASP A 151 1.18 15.93 2.84
CA ASP A 151 1.29 15.51 4.25
C ASP A 151 0.48 14.25 4.57
N LYS A 152 -0.24 13.70 3.59
CA LYS A 152 -0.98 12.43 3.68
C LYS A 152 -0.54 11.40 2.64
N LEU A 153 0.44 11.73 1.81
CA LEU A 153 0.96 10.85 0.75
C LEU A 153 1.99 9.86 1.31
N MET A 154 1.85 8.59 0.95
CA MET A 154 2.90 7.57 1.09
C MET A 154 3.19 6.90 -0.26
N LEU A 155 4.42 6.44 -0.45
CA LEU A 155 4.84 5.73 -1.65
C LEU A 155 5.18 4.28 -1.33
N GLU A 156 4.79 3.38 -2.23
CA GLU A 156 5.13 1.97 -2.15
C GLU A 156 5.24 1.35 -3.56
N THR A 157 5.73 0.12 -3.65
CA THR A 157 5.82 -0.60 -4.93
C THR A 157 4.84 -1.74 -5.05
N ASP A 158 4.41 -2.32 -3.92
CA ASP A 158 3.67 -3.60 -3.85
C ASP A 158 4.37 -4.73 -4.64
N GLY A 159 5.71 -4.70 -4.71
CA GLY A 159 6.51 -5.70 -5.40
C GLY A 159 6.24 -7.11 -4.85
N PRO A 160 6.03 -8.14 -5.70
CA PRO A 160 6.38 -8.19 -7.13
C PRO A 160 5.32 -7.65 -8.10
N TRP A 161 4.23 -7.07 -7.59
CA TRP A 161 3.07 -6.59 -8.35
C TRP A 161 3.22 -5.13 -8.77
N CYS A 162 2.16 -4.58 -9.37
CA CYS A 162 2.03 -3.14 -9.65
C CYS A 162 3.19 -2.50 -10.44
N GLU A 163 3.85 -3.26 -11.33
CA GLU A 163 4.77 -2.69 -12.32
C GLU A 163 4.06 -1.61 -13.14
N ILE A 164 4.67 -0.43 -13.29
CA ILE A 164 4.19 0.60 -14.21
C ILE A 164 4.49 0.14 -15.64
N ARG A 165 3.47 0.07 -16.50
CA ARG A 165 3.56 -0.45 -17.87
C ARG A 165 3.34 0.66 -18.90
N PRO A 166 3.83 0.51 -20.14
CA PRO A 166 3.55 1.46 -21.22
C PRO A 166 2.06 1.69 -21.50
N SER A 167 1.21 0.71 -21.19
CA SER A 167 -0.24 0.78 -21.35
C SER A 167 -0.95 1.54 -20.22
N HIS A 168 -0.26 1.92 -19.15
CA HIS A 168 -0.86 2.69 -18.05
C HIS A 168 -0.89 4.17 -18.40
N ALA A 169 -1.90 4.88 -17.90
CA ALA A 169 -2.03 6.34 -18.05
C ALA A 169 -0.80 7.09 -17.53
N SER A 170 -0.14 6.58 -16.49
CA SER A 170 1.08 7.14 -15.90
C SER A 170 2.29 7.15 -16.83
N PHE A 171 2.31 6.36 -17.91
CA PHE A 171 3.49 6.31 -18.78
C PHE A 171 3.79 7.65 -19.46
N LYS A 172 2.75 8.45 -19.77
CA LYS A 172 2.93 9.81 -20.32
C LYS A 172 3.68 10.73 -19.36
N HIS A 173 3.50 10.55 -18.05
CA HIS A 173 4.17 11.32 -17.01
C HIS A 173 5.65 10.95 -16.88
N HIS A 174 5.99 9.67 -17.03
CA HIS A 174 7.39 9.26 -17.15
C HIS A 174 8.10 9.94 -18.33
N LEU A 175 7.46 9.92 -19.51
CA LEU A 175 8.02 10.54 -20.70
C LEU A 175 8.16 12.06 -20.57
N ALA A 176 7.28 12.71 -19.81
CA ALA A 176 7.37 14.14 -19.51
C ALA A 176 8.57 14.48 -18.61
N VAL A 177 8.90 13.61 -17.66
CA VAL A 177 10.06 13.80 -16.75
C VAL A 177 11.36 13.42 -17.45
N LYS A 178 11.40 12.25 -18.08
CA LYS A 178 12.62 11.69 -18.68
C LYS A 178 12.26 10.86 -19.91
N ASN A 179 12.48 11.44 -21.10
CA ASN A 179 12.22 10.78 -22.38
C ASN A 179 13.43 10.03 -22.96
N LYS A 180 14.61 10.15 -22.35
CA LYS A 180 15.84 9.44 -22.72
C LYS A 180 16.41 8.65 -21.54
N ASP A 181 16.90 7.44 -21.79
CA ASP A 181 17.60 6.63 -20.79
C ASP A 181 19.04 7.13 -20.55
N GLU A 182 19.79 6.44 -19.69
CA GLU A 182 21.19 6.76 -19.36
C GLU A 182 22.13 6.73 -20.58
N ASN A 183 21.77 6.00 -21.64
CA ASN A 183 22.53 5.90 -22.89
C ASN A 183 22.03 6.90 -23.95
N GLY A 184 21.13 7.81 -23.59
CA GLY A 184 20.53 8.80 -24.48
C GLY A 184 19.48 8.23 -25.45
N GLN A 185 19.06 6.98 -25.29
CA GLN A 185 18.06 6.34 -26.15
C GLN A 185 16.64 6.70 -25.72
N PRO A 186 15.67 6.81 -26.65
CA PRO A 186 14.28 7.05 -26.29
C PRO A 186 13.72 6.00 -25.33
N VAL A 187 13.06 6.45 -24.27
CA VAL A 187 12.38 5.59 -23.30
C VAL A 187 11.13 5.01 -23.96
N LYS A 188 11.09 3.68 -24.09
CA LYS A 188 9.96 2.90 -24.61
C LYS A 188 9.23 2.15 -23.52
N LYS A 189 9.88 1.91 -22.38
CA LYS A 189 9.33 1.22 -21.21
C LYS A 189 9.85 1.83 -19.92
N PRO A 190 9.03 1.89 -18.85
CA PRO A 190 9.46 2.41 -17.55
C PRO A 190 10.71 1.72 -16.97
N ALA A 191 10.86 0.41 -17.20
CA ALA A 191 12.01 -0.36 -16.74
C ALA A 191 13.37 0.14 -17.27
N GLN A 192 13.42 0.91 -18.37
CA GLN A 192 14.66 1.54 -18.86
C GLN A 192 15.15 2.68 -17.97
N LEU A 193 14.30 3.16 -17.06
CA LEU A 193 14.63 4.21 -16.10
C LEU A 193 15.11 3.64 -14.76
N LEU A 194 15.12 2.32 -14.61
CA LEU A 194 15.56 1.62 -13.41
C LEU A 194 17.08 1.38 -13.43
N PRO A 195 17.71 1.23 -12.25
CA PRO A 195 19.18 1.14 -12.14
C PRO A 195 19.79 -0.16 -12.68
N PHE A 196 18.98 -1.15 -13.06
CA PHE A 196 19.47 -2.46 -13.48
C PHE A 196 18.84 -2.91 -14.81
N PRO A 197 19.59 -3.61 -15.68
CA PRO A 197 19.05 -4.19 -16.90
C PRO A 197 17.94 -5.20 -16.58
N THR A 198 16.84 -5.15 -17.33
CA THR A 198 15.73 -6.08 -17.18
C THR A 198 15.79 -7.19 -18.24
N VAL A 199 15.79 -8.45 -17.81
CA VAL A 199 15.86 -9.64 -18.68
C VAL A 199 14.65 -10.55 -18.49
N LYS A 200 14.45 -11.52 -19.40
CA LYS A 200 13.44 -12.57 -19.20
C LYS A 200 13.89 -13.52 -18.07
N LYS A 201 12.96 -14.17 -17.37
CA LYS A 201 13.27 -15.05 -16.22
C LYS A 201 14.26 -16.17 -16.56
N GLU A 202 14.22 -16.69 -17.78
CA GLU A 202 15.12 -17.75 -18.26
C GLU A 202 16.56 -17.28 -18.46
N LYS A 203 16.78 -15.96 -18.49
CA LYS A 203 18.09 -15.31 -18.68
C LYS A 203 18.56 -14.57 -17.43
N PHE A 204 17.92 -14.81 -16.29
CA PHE A 204 18.30 -14.16 -15.05
C PHE A 204 19.78 -14.40 -14.74
N ALA A 205 20.47 -13.31 -14.45
CA ALA A 205 21.83 -13.30 -13.91
C ALA A 205 21.90 -12.29 -12.77
N GLU A 206 22.85 -12.48 -11.86
CA GLU A 206 23.12 -11.50 -10.81
C GLU A 206 23.37 -10.10 -11.42
N GLY A 207 22.80 -9.07 -10.80
CA GLY A 207 22.84 -7.70 -11.33
C GLY A 207 21.78 -7.37 -12.39
N THR A 208 20.82 -8.27 -12.64
CA THR A 208 19.68 -8.03 -13.55
C THR A 208 18.33 -8.13 -12.84
N MET A 209 17.36 -7.37 -13.33
CA MET A 209 15.95 -7.46 -12.94
C MET A 209 15.21 -8.45 -13.84
N VAL A 210 14.06 -8.95 -13.37
CA VAL A 210 13.21 -9.88 -14.13
C VAL A 210 12.01 -9.14 -14.73
N THR A 211 11.80 -9.31 -16.04
CA THR A 211 10.65 -8.75 -16.76
C THR A 211 9.34 -9.18 -16.11
N GLY A 212 8.47 -8.22 -15.78
CA GLY A 212 7.19 -8.52 -15.15
C GLY A 212 7.24 -8.63 -13.62
N ARG A 213 8.42 -8.55 -13.00
CA ARG A 213 8.60 -8.58 -11.54
C ARG A 213 8.97 -7.18 -11.05
N CYS A 214 8.01 -6.48 -10.44
CA CYS A 214 8.30 -5.20 -9.81
C CYS A 214 9.21 -5.39 -8.59
N GLU A 215 10.08 -4.43 -8.33
CA GLU A 215 11.07 -4.49 -7.24
C GLU A 215 11.07 -3.19 -6.44
N PRO A 216 11.56 -3.19 -5.18
CA PRO A 216 11.61 -1.98 -4.36
C PRO A 216 12.36 -0.81 -5.00
N CYS A 217 13.37 -1.08 -5.83
CA CYS A 217 14.10 -0.04 -6.57
C CYS A 217 13.23 0.73 -7.57
N ALA A 218 12.04 0.23 -7.90
CA ALA A 218 11.07 0.91 -8.76
C ALA A 218 10.25 2.01 -8.05
N ILE A 219 10.43 2.22 -6.75
CA ILE A 219 9.72 3.28 -6.01
C ILE A 219 10.02 4.68 -6.56
N SER A 220 11.20 4.91 -7.13
CA SER A 220 11.55 6.17 -7.80
C SER A 220 10.65 6.46 -8.99
N LEU A 221 10.20 5.43 -9.71
CA LEU A 221 9.25 5.59 -10.81
C LEU A 221 7.90 6.12 -10.29
N VAL A 222 7.43 5.61 -9.16
CA VAL A 222 6.20 6.09 -8.54
C VAL A 222 6.36 7.57 -8.14
N ALA A 223 7.47 7.92 -7.49
CA ALA A 223 7.77 9.30 -7.09
C ALA A 223 7.78 10.27 -8.30
N GLN A 224 8.43 9.89 -9.39
CA GLN A 224 8.50 10.69 -10.63
C GLN A 224 7.13 10.94 -11.25
N VAL A 225 6.27 9.92 -11.29
CA VAL A 225 4.90 10.07 -11.80
C VAL A 225 4.09 11.00 -10.91
N VAL A 226 4.13 10.81 -9.59
CA VAL A 226 3.42 11.67 -8.64
C VAL A 226 3.88 13.12 -8.75
N ALA A 227 5.19 13.35 -8.83
CA ALA A 227 5.79 14.66 -9.01
C ALA A 227 5.29 15.35 -10.30
N SER A 228 5.28 14.61 -11.41
CA SER A 228 4.76 15.09 -12.69
C SER A 228 3.27 15.43 -12.64
N ILE A 229 2.44 14.61 -11.99
CA ILE A 229 0.99 14.86 -11.84
C ILE A 229 0.74 16.12 -11.02
N LYS A 230 1.50 16.31 -9.94
CA LYS A 230 1.34 17.41 -9.00
C LYS A 230 2.03 18.71 -9.43
N GLY A 231 2.90 18.67 -10.44
CA GLY A 231 3.64 19.83 -10.92
C GLY A 231 4.72 20.31 -9.94
N ILE A 232 5.32 19.39 -9.18
CA ILE A 232 6.37 19.65 -8.19
C ILE A 232 7.58 18.75 -8.46
N THR A 233 8.67 18.92 -7.71
CA THR A 233 9.89 18.12 -7.90
C THR A 233 9.78 16.71 -7.31
N GLU A 234 10.54 15.76 -7.87
CA GLU A 234 10.68 14.40 -7.28
C GLU A 234 11.16 14.49 -5.84
N ARG A 235 12.08 15.42 -5.54
CA ARG A 235 12.61 15.64 -4.20
C ARG A 235 11.52 16.03 -3.20
N GLU A 236 10.64 16.98 -3.55
CA GLU A 236 9.53 17.38 -2.68
C GLU A 236 8.58 16.22 -2.36
N VAL A 237 8.26 15.40 -3.37
CA VAL A 237 7.43 14.19 -3.18
C VAL A 237 8.14 13.19 -2.27
N SER A 238 9.41 12.90 -2.55
CA SER A 238 10.19 11.93 -1.77
C SER A 238 10.39 12.38 -0.33
N GLU A 239 10.68 13.66 -0.08
CA GLU A 239 10.85 14.20 1.27
C GLU A 239 9.53 14.18 2.05
N ALA A 240 8.40 14.54 1.43
CA ALA A 240 7.09 14.46 2.06
C ALA A 240 6.71 13.01 2.41
N ALA A 241 6.81 12.09 1.45
CA ALA A 241 6.49 10.68 1.66
C ALA A 241 7.42 10.03 2.69
N TRP A 242 8.72 10.35 2.67
CA TRP A 242 9.69 9.92 3.67
C TRP A 242 9.26 10.39 5.07
N LYS A 243 9.03 11.69 5.25
CA LYS A 243 8.61 12.26 6.53
C LYS A 243 7.34 11.60 7.06
N ASN A 244 6.31 11.51 6.23
CA ASN A 244 5.05 10.86 6.60
C ASN A 244 5.25 9.41 7.06
N THR A 245 6.11 8.67 6.35
CA THR A 245 6.43 7.28 6.67
C THR A 245 7.19 7.16 8.00
N MET A 246 8.18 8.03 8.22
CA MET A 246 8.92 8.09 9.48
C MET A 246 8.01 8.42 10.66
N ASP A 247 7.13 9.41 10.48
CA ASP A 247 6.19 9.90 11.49
C ASP A 247 5.18 8.81 11.88
N LEU A 248 4.48 8.22 10.90
CA LEU A 248 3.43 7.22 11.16
C LEU A 248 4.02 5.98 11.83
N PHE A 249 5.16 5.50 11.35
CA PHE A 249 5.69 4.20 11.73
C PHE A 249 6.78 4.22 12.79
N HIS A 250 7.14 5.41 13.28
CA HIS A 250 8.14 5.61 14.34
C HIS A 250 9.44 4.86 14.02
N LEU A 251 10.05 5.24 12.89
CA LEU A 251 11.25 4.60 12.34
C LEU A 251 12.56 5.31 12.71
N GLU A 252 12.50 6.38 13.50
CA GLU A 252 13.67 7.06 14.07
C GLU A 252 14.41 6.20 15.12
#